data_AF-A0A6L9SWD5-F1
#
_entry.id   AF-A0A6L9SWD5-F1
#
_cell.length_a   1.000
_cell.length_b   1.000
_cell.length_c   1.000
_cell.angle_alpha   90.00
_cell.angle_beta   90.00
_cell.angle_gamma   90.00
#
_symmetry.space_group_name_H-M   'P 1'
#
loop_
_entity.id
_entity.type
_entity.pdbx_description
1 polymer ?
#
loop_
_entity_poly.entity_id
_entity_poly.type
_entity_poly.pdbx_seq_one_letter_code
_entity_poly.pdbx_strand_id
1 'polypeptide(L)'
;MEIIVDQRNRLLHVHLSGFKLRVGLPGSFAVFHWKSGPKPSQTIDLGCLWSIPSGNFANQARWQTNGDVAVVGGGNADDRLIHTPRTLPIPDGVTFG
;
A
#
# COMPACT_ATOMS: atom_id res chain seq x y z
N MET A 1 -0.57 -9.35 7.55
CA MET A 1 -0.36 -8.33 6.51
C MET A 1 0.87 -8.71 5.73
N GLU A 2 0.79 -8.74 4.41
CA GLU A 2 1.90 -9.13 3.53
C GLU A 2 1.68 -8.62 2.11
N ILE A 3 2.77 -8.49 1.36
CA ILE A 3 2.75 -8.50 -0.10
C ILE A 3 3.52 -9.74 -0.53
N ILE A 4 2.85 -10.63 -1.25
CA ILE A 4 3.47 -11.82 -1.85
C ILE A 4 3.83 -11.48 -3.29
N VAL A 5 5.10 -11.69 -3.63
CA VAL A 5 5.63 -11.57 -4.99
C VAL A 5 5.59 -12.95 -5.64
N ASP A 6 4.58 -13.20 -6.47
CA ASP A 6 4.51 -14.39 -7.32
C ASP A 6 5.20 -14.10 -8.65
N GLN A 7 6.52 -14.30 -8.68
CA GLN A 7 7.33 -14.07 -9.87
C GLN A 7 6.95 -15.01 -11.03
N ARG A 8 6.49 -16.23 -10.72
CA ARG A 8 6.15 -17.23 -11.74
C ARG A 8 4.93 -16.80 -12.55
N ASN A 9 3.92 -16.26 -11.87
CA ASN A 9 2.70 -15.78 -12.52
C ASN A 9 2.72 -14.28 -12.82
N ARG A 10 3.81 -13.59 -12.46
CA ARG A 10 3.97 -12.14 -12.58
C ARG A 10 2.87 -11.36 -11.83
N LEU A 11 2.53 -11.80 -10.63
CA LEU A 11 1.49 -11.21 -9.81
C LEU A 11 2.03 -10.72 -8.46
N LEU A 12 1.44 -9.64 -7.96
CA LEU A 12 1.54 -9.17 -6.60
C LEU A 12 0.22 -9.44 -5.90
N HIS A 13 0.25 -10.20 -4.81
CA HIS A 13 -0.89 -10.36 -3.93
C HIS A 13 -0.70 -9.46 -2.71
N VAL A 14 -1.53 -8.42 -2.62
CA VAL A 14 -1.46 -7.38 -1.61
C VAL A 14 -2.56 -7.60 -0.60
N HIS A 15 -2.18 -8.00 0.61
CA HIS A 15 -3.09 -8.17 1.73
C HIS A 15 -2.53 -7.44 2.96
N LEU A 16 -2.86 -6.16 3.07
CA LEU A 16 -2.41 -5.30 4.16
C LEU A 16 -3.46 -5.24 5.29
N SER A 17 -3.17 -4.47 6.33
CA SER A 17 -4.13 -4.21 7.40
C SER A 17 -4.90 -2.92 7.15
N GLY A 18 -6.15 -2.85 7.64
CA GLY A 18 -6.82 -1.58 7.89
C GLY A 18 -6.30 -0.92 9.18
N PHE A 19 -6.56 0.37 9.35
CA PHE A 19 -6.13 1.12 10.54
C PHE A 19 -6.97 2.40 10.72
N LYS A 20 -6.85 3.02 11.89
CA LYS A 20 -7.47 4.31 12.21
C LYS A 20 -6.39 5.38 12.30
N LEU A 21 -6.59 6.50 11.60
CA LEU A 21 -5.72 7.67 11.73
C LEU A 21 -5.95 8.33 13.09
N ARG A 22 -4.88 8.60 13.83
CA ARG A 22 -4.94 9.37 15.09
C ARG A 22 -4.71 10.86 14.88
N VAL A 23 -4.11 11.23 13.76
CA VAL A 23 -3.80 12.60 13.37
C VAL A 23 -4.16 12.78 11.90
N GLY A 24 -4.49 14.02 11.52
CA GLY A 24 -4.67 14.36 10.12
C GLY A 24 -3.34 14.27 9.36
N LEU A 25 -3.39 13.72 8.15
CA LEU A 25 -2.26 13.61 7.24
C LEU A 25 -2.47 14.57 6.07
N PRO A 26 -1.66 15.63 5.93
CA PRO A 26 -1.84 16.61 4.85
C PRO A 26 -1.37 16.09 3.48
N GLY A 27 -0.79 14.89 3.42
CA GLY A 27 -0.22 14.32 2.21
C GLY A 27 0.11 12.84 2.35
N SER A 28 1.05 12.37 1.54
CA SER A 28 1.45 10.96 1.55
C SER A 28 2.30 10.63 2.78
N PHE A 29 2.09 9.47 3.39
CA PHE A 29 2.81 9.03 4.59
C PHE A 29 3.01 7.52 4.60
N ALA A 30 4.21 7.08 4.99
CA ALA A 30 4.56 5.66 5.13
C ALA A 30 3.89 5.07 6.38
N VAL A 31 3.02 4.07 6.19
CA VAL A 31 2.22 3.47 7.28
C VAL A 31 2.66 2.05 7.63
N PHE A 32 3.27 1.34 6.70
CA PHE A 32 3.88 0.03 6.95
C PHE A 32 5.36 0.12 6.67
N HIS A 33 6.17 -0.12 7.69
CA HIS A 33 7.62 -0.08 7.59
C HIS A 33 8.18 -1.50 7.62
N TRP A 34 8.67 -2.01 6.49
CA TRP A 34 9.19 -3.37 6.41
C TRP A 34 10.69 -3.42 6.65
N LYS A 35 11.05 -4.05 7.77
CA LYS A 35 12.45 -4.30 8.13
C LYS A 35 13.09 -5.40 7.27
N SER A 36 12.29 -6.34 6.77
CA SER A 36 12.73 -7.51 6.01
C SER A 36 11.64 -7.96 5.04
N GLY A 37 12.05 -8.65 3.97
CA GLY A 37 11.16 -9.12 2.90
C GLY A 37 11.58 -8.53 1.55
N PRO A 38 10.87 -8.91 0.46
CA PRO A 38 11.16 -8.42 -0.87
C PRO A 38 11.12 -6.89 -0.92
N LYS A 39 12.06 -6.27 -1.63
CA LYS A 39 12.07 -4.83 -1.89
C LYS A 39 12.04 -4.58 -3.39
N PRO A 40 11.06 -3.82 -3.90
CA PRO A 40 10.99 -3.57 -5.33
C PRO A 40 12.13 -2.65 -5.76
N SER A 41 12.69 -2.87 -6.94
CA SER A 41 13.74 -2.03 -7.51
C SER A 41 13.26 -0.62 -7.88
N GLN A 42 11.94 -0.43 -7.98
CA GLN A 42 11.27 0.84 -8.26
C GLN A 42 10.02 0.97 -7.40
N THR A 43 9.53 2.20 -7.20
CA THR A 43 8.25 2.41 -6.50
C THR A 43 7.11 1.82 -7.31
N ILE A 44 6.27 1.00 -6.68
CA ILE A 44 5.08 0.39 -7.30
C ILE A 44 3.82 1.08 -6.80
N ASP A 45 2.99 1.59 -7.70
CA ASP A 45 1.62 2.00 -7.37
C ASP A 45 0.74 0.76 -7.16
N LEU A 46 0.22 0.57 -5.94
CA LEU A 46 -0.65 -0.55 -5.58
C LEU A 46 -2.14 -0.22 -5.80
N GLY A 47 -2.44 0.97 -6.32
CA GLY A 47 -3.79 1.48 -6.53
C GLY A 47 -4.54 1.75 -5.22
N CYS A 48 -5.86 1.80 -5.29
CA CYS A 48 -6.71 2.07 -4.13
C CYS A 48 -6.84 0.83 -3.23
N LEU A 49 -6.15 0.85 -2.08
CA LEU A 49 -6.13 -0.28 -1.12
C LEU A 49 -7.04 -0.07 0.09
N TRP A 50 -7.46 1.17 0.37
CA TRP A 50 -8.33 1.45 1.51
C TRP A 50 -9.53 2.29 1.11
N SER A 51 -10.69 1.96 1.67
CA SER A 51 -11.87 2.82 1.67
C SER A 51 -12.02 3.50 3.03
N ILE A 52 -12.61 4.69 3.03
CA ILE A 52 -12.94 5.45 4.24
C ILE A 52 -14.47 5.52 4.33
N PRO A 53 -15.13 4.77 5.23
CA PRO A 53 -16.60 4.69 5.27
C PRO A 53 -17.29 6.03 5.54
N SER A 54 -16.61 6.95 6.22
CA SER A 54 -17.11 8.29 6.53
C SER A 54 -17.10 9.25 5.33
N GLY A 55 -16.60 8.83 4.16
CA GLY A 55 -16.56 9.67 2.96
C GLY A 55 -16.58 8.87 1.65
N ASN A 56 -16.47 9.60 0.54
CA ASN A 56 -16.44 9.01 -0.82
C ASN A 56 -15.01 8.75 -1.31
N PHE A 57 -14.04 8.71 -0.40
CA PHE A 57 -12.62 8.65 -0.74
C PHE A 57 -12.07 7.23 -0.58
N ALA A 58 -11.26 6.82 -1.56
CA ALA A 58 -10.41 5.65 -1.47
C ALA A 58 -8.95 6.10 -1.48
N ASN A 59 -8.19 5.62 -0.51
CA ASN A 59 -6.78 5.95 -0.37
C ASN A 59 -5.95 5.00 -1.22
N GLN A 60 -5.09 5.61 -2.03
CA GLN A 60 -4.11 4.89 -2.84
C GLN A 60 -2.92 4.47 -1.97
N ALA A 61 -2.17 3.50 -2.46
CA ALA A 61 -0.95 3.06 -1.81
C ALA A 61 0.23 2.95 -2.79
N ARG A 62 1.43 3.22 -2.28
CA ARG A 62 2.70 3.03 -3.00
C ARG A 62 3.62 2.16 -2.19
N TRP A 63 4.19 1.15 -2.83
CA TRP A 63 5.27 0.35 -2.27
C TRP A 63 6.60 0.95 -2.70
N GLN A 64 7.38 1.45 -1.74
CA GLN A 64 8.63 2.15 -1.99
C GLN A 64 9.81 1.18 -2.06
N THR A 65 10.92 1.63 -2.66
CA THR A 65 12.14 0.83 -2.86
C THR A 65 12.83 0.41 -1.56
N ASN A 66 12.59 1.14 -0.47
CA ASN A 66 13.07 0.75 0.86
C ASN A 66 12.24 -0.38 1.50
N GLY A 67 11.10 -0.75 0.88
CA GLY A 67 10.15 -1.75 1.37
C GLY A 67 8.92 -1.15 2.04
N ASP A 68 8.89 0.16 2.33
CA ASP A 68 7.78 0.78 3.04
C ASP A 68 6.55 0.94 2.14
N VAL A 69 5.36 0.84 2.72
CA VAL A 69 4.11 1.15 2.02
C VAL A 69 3.55 2.46 2.53
N ALA A 70 3.40 3.41 1.61
CA ALA A 70 2.83 4.73 1.86
C ALA A 70 1.37 4.81 1.42
N VAL A 71 0.55 5.44 2.26
CA VAL A 71 -0.77 5.95 1.88
C VAL A 71 -0.58 7.21 1.07
N VAL A 72 -1.34 7.35 -0.01
CA VAL A 72 -1.37 8.52 -0.89
C VAL A 72 -2.75 9.17 -0.80
N GLY A 73 -2.78 10.50 -0.70
CA GLY A 73 -4.02 11.29 -0.64
C GLY A 73 -4.37 11.85 0.74
N GLY A 74 -3.59 11.55 1.78
CA GLY A 74 -3.83 12.06 3.13
C GLY A 74 -5.03 11.43 3.82
N GLY A 75 -5.55 12.10 4.85
CA GLY A 75 -6.73 11.69 5.59
C GLY A 75 -6.95 12.57 6.82
N ASN A 76 -8.17 12.56 7.36
CA ASN A 76 -8.48 13.31 8.56
C ASN A 76 -8.15 12.52 9.82
N ALA A 77 -8.01 13.23 10.94
CA ALA A 77 -7.99 12.58 12.24
C ALA A 77 -9.26 11.75 12.41
N ASP A 78 -9.12 10.58 13.01
CA ASP A 78 -10.17 9.61 13.26
C ASP A 78 -10.74 8.85 12.05
N ASP A 79 -10.28 9.13 10.82
CA ASP A 79 -10.66 8.33 9.65
C ASP A 79 -10.26 6.86 9.83
N ARG A 80 -11.20 5.98 9.50
CA ARG A 80 -11.00 4.52 9.54
C ARG A 80 -10.79 3.99 8.14
N LEU A 81 -9.57 3.55 7.86
CA LEU A 81 -9.18 2.96 6.59
C LEU A 81 -9.46 1.46 6.63
N ILE A 82 -10.42 1.02 5.82
CA ILE A 82 -10.78 -0.39 5.65
C ILE A 82 -10.04 -0.94 4.46
N HIS A 83 -9.19 -1.95 4.70
CA HIS A 83 -8.39 -2.56 3.63
C HIS A 83 -9.23 -3.47 2.75
N THR A 84 -8.99 -3.40 1.44
CA THR A 84 -9.47 -4.38 0.46
C THR A 84 -8.27 -5.09 -0.17
N PRO A 85 -8.12 -6.41 -0.01
CA PRO A 85 -7.05 -7.16 -0.66
C PRO A 85 -7.12 -7.00 -2.19
N ARG A 86 -5.96 -6.98 -2.84
CA ARG A 86 -5.86 -6.90 -4.30
C ARG A 86 -4.79 -7.82 -4.85
N THR A 87 -5.05 -8.31 -6.06
CA THR A 87 -4.03 -8.89 -6.92
C THR A 87 -3.82 -7.96 -8.10
N LEU A 88 -2.57 -7.63 -8.40
CA LEU A 88 -2.19 -6.77 -9.53
C LEU A 88 -0.96 -7.35 -10.23
N PRO A 89 -0.75 -7.07 -11.52
CA PRO A 89 0.45 -7.52 -12.22
C PRO A 89 1.71 -6.87 -11.64
N ILE A 90 2.83 -7.59 -11.67
CA ILE A 90 4.15 -7.01 -11.44
C ILE A 90 4.44 -6.05 -12.62
N PRO A 91 4.69 -4.75 -12.35
CA PRO A 91 4.99 -3.80 -13.42
C PRO A 91 6.24 -4.21 -14.21
N ASP A 92 6.27 -3.87 -15.49
CA ASP A 92 7.38 -4.22 -16.37
C ASP A 92 8.71 -3.63 -15.87
N GLY A 93 9.77 -4.44 -15.93
CA GLY A 93 11.12 -4.04 -15.50
C GLY A 93 11.33 -4.00 -13.98
N VAL A 94 10.30 -4.25 -13.17
CA VAL A 94 10.46 -4.32 -11.71
C VAL A 94 11.04 -5.66 -11.29
N THR A 95 12.06 -5.59 -10.45
CA THR A 95 12.72 -6.74 -9.82
C THR A 95 12.62 -6.60 -8.29
N PHE A 96 12.91 -7.68 -7.57
CA PHE A 96 12.79 -7.71 -6.10
C PHE A 96 14.09 -8.25 -5.49
N GLY A 97 14.61 -7.52 -4.51
CA GLY A 97 15.79 -7.90 -3.72
C GLY A 97 15.49 -8.14 -2.25
#